data_AF-N0CW23-F1
#
_entry.id   AF-N0CW23-F1
#
_cell.length_a   1.000
_cell.length_b   1.000
_cell.length_c   1.000
_cell.angle_alpha   90.00
_cell.angle_beta   90.00
_cell.angle_gamma   90.00
#
_symmetry.space_group_name_H-M   'P 1'
#
loop_
_entity.id
_entity.type
_entity.pdbx_description
1 polymer ?
#
loop_
_entity_poly.entity_id
_entity_poly.type
_entity_poly.pdbx_seq_one_letter_code
_entity_poly.pdbx_strand_id
1 'polypeptide(L)'
;MIAHAELGCVLLTETVGRTRQVVASSLSETWLLAGRIQFFDLRESDEADETWLRGLQAAREAEDHLLGAATLAHMAFVPGWEGRQDEAARRLVAARTYARRGDSPALLLAWLDAVEAECETRASNTRTALHLIGHGEDVLAAGNEHPVPEWFDWFSEPRLAAFKGNTQLRAGHLPQARATLSAALDQLPEAEEKQRSVVLGDLAAVEAAAGDPEAACQYAVHALDQLKRTWYATGMDRVREVRQALVGHQGEQCVKDLDERLYDWSTTVSALAR
;
A
#
# COMPACT_ATOMS: atom_id res chain seq x y z
N MET A 1 3.44 -13.77 -13.83
CA MET A 1 4.53 -13.72 -12.83
C MET A 1 4.86 -15.07 -12.24
N ILE A 2 3.89 -15.87 -11.76
CA ILE A 2 4.17 -17.19 -11.16
C ILE A 2 4.99 -18.10 -12.08
N ALA A 3 4.62 -18.26 -13.36
CA ALA A 3 5.40 -19.06 -14.32
C ALA A 3 6.85 -18.54 -14.54
N HIS A 4 7.09 -17.23 -14.40
CA HIS A 4 8.45 -16.67 -14.49
C HIS A 4 9.25 -17.01 -13.23
N ALA A 5 8.61 -16.99 -12.06
CA ALA A 5 9.23 -17.39 -10.81
C ALA A 5 9.54 -18.90 -10.78
N GLU A 6 8.65 -19.74 -11.32
CA GLU A 6 8.89 -21.19 -11.48
C GLU A 6 10.09 -21.46 -12.39
N LEU A 7 10.21 -20.75 -13.52
CA LEU A 7 11.39 -20.82 -14.37
C LEU A 7 12.66 -20.36 -13.62
N GLY A 8 12.57 -19.29 -12.83
CA GLY A 8 13.66 -18.81 -11.99
C GLY A 8 14.13 -19.85 -10.96
N CYS A 9 13.21 -20.60 -10.35
CA CYS A 9 13.55 -21.70 -9.44
C CYS A 9 14.34 -22.81 -10.16
N VAL A 10 13.96 -23.17 -11.39
CA VAL A 10 14.69 -24.15 -12.20
C VAL A 10 16.09 -23.62 -12.55
N LEU A 11 16.21 -22.37 -12.99
CA LEU A 11 17.52 -21.78 -13.29
C LEU A 11 18.42 -21.68 -12.05
N LEU A 12 17.84 -21.49 -10.87
CA LEU A 12 18.59 -21.43 -9.63
C LEU A 12 19.27 -22.77 -9.31
N THR A 13 18.69 -23.92 -9.66
CA THR A 13 19.35 -25.23 -9.44
C THR A 13 20.54 -25.47 -10.38
N GLU A 14 20.49 -24.87 -11.57
CA GLU A 14 21.52 -25.05 -12.61
C GLU A 14 22.65 -24.00 -12.55
N THR A 15 22.60 -23.06 -11.60
CA THR A 15 23.56 -21.95 -11.49
C THR A 15 24.38 -21.99 -10.21
N VAL A 16 25.60 -21.46 -10.29
CA VAL A 16 26.55 -21.37 -9.17
C VAL A 16 27.20 -19.99 -9.08
N GLY A 17 27.74 -19.65 -7.91
CA GLY A 17 28.47 -18.41 -7.67
C GLY A 17 27.65 -17.15 -7.99
N ARG A 18 28.27 -16.20 -8.68
CA ARG A 18 27.64 -14.89 -8.99
C ARG A 18 26.35 -15.02 -9.81
N THR A 19 26.30 -15.96 -10.76
CA THR A 19 25.09 -16.16 -11.57
C THR A 19 23.91 -16.62 -10.71
N ARG A 20 24.18 -17.49 -9.73
CA ARG A 20 23.16 -17.96 -8.78
C ARG A 20 22.61 -16.82 -7.93
N GLN A 21 23.48 -15.94 -7.43
CA GLN A 21 23.08 -14.75 -6.67
C GLN A 21 22.20 -13.81 -7.51
N VAL A 22 22.56 -13.57 -8.77
CA VAL A 22 21.75 -12.73 -9.67
C VAL A 22 20.38 -13.36 -9.94
N VAL A 23 20.32 -14.65 -10.24
CA VAL A 23 19.04 -15.36 -10.44
C VAL A 23 18.18 -15.32 -9.17
N ALA A 24 18.79 -15.52 -7.99
CA ALA A 24 18.11 -15.43 -6.71
C ALA A 24 17.55 -14.02 -6.45
N SER A 25 18.29 -12.97 -6.79
CA SER A 25 17.84 -11.57 -6.66
C SER A 25 16.61 -11.30 -7.54
N SER A 26 16.66 -11.68 -8.83
CA SER A 26 15.52 -11.51 -9.73
C SER A 26 14.31 -12.35 -9.33
N LEU A 27 14.55 -13.55 -8.78
CA LEU A 27 13.49 -14.42 -8.26
C LEU A 27 12.82 -13.78 -7.03
N SER A 28 13.62 -13.22 -6.12
CA SER A 28 13.13 -12.48 -4.95
C SER A 28 12.25 -11.30 -5.35
N GLU A 29 12.69 -10.49 -6.30
CA GLU A 29 11.93 -9.37 -6.85
C GLU A 29 10.61 -9.84 -7.47
N THR A 30 10.65 -10.92 -8.26
CA THR A 30 9.44 -11.49 -8.89
C THR A 30 8.41 -11.93 -7.85
N TRP A 31 8.86 -12.63 -6.80
CA TRP A 31 7.98 -13.05 -5.72
C TRP A 31 7.44 -11.86 -4.91
N LEU A 32 8.27 -10.84 -4.67
CA LEU A 32 7.85 -9.61 -4.00
C LEU A 32 6.71 -8.94 -4.76
N LEU A 33 6.85 -8.76 -6.08
CA LEU A 33 5.82 -8.17 -6.93
C LEU A 33 4.56 -9.06 -7.01
N ALA A 34 4.73 -10.39 -7.09
CA ALA A 34 3.60 -11.32 -7.10
C ALA A 34 2.76 -11.25 -5.81
N GLY A 35 3.41 -11.30 -4.65
CA GLY A 35 2.71 -11.19 -3.37
C GLY A 35 2.00 -9.85 -3.19
N ARG A 36 2.56 -8.76 -3.74
CA ARG A 36 1.89 -7.45 -3.73
C ARG A 36 0.59 -7.45 -4.52
N ILE A 37 0.56 -8.07 -5.69
CA ILE A 37 -0.68 -8.21 -6.46
C ILE A 37 -1.68 -9.07 -5.70
N GLN A 38 -1.26 -10.23 -5.20
CA GLN A 38 -2.14 -11.13 -4.43
C GLN A 38 -2.78 -10.39 -3.26
N PHE A 39 -1.99 -9.68 -2.46
CA PHE A 39 -2.48 -8.99 -1.29
C PHE A 39 -3.34 -7.77 -1.62
N PHE A 40 -2.82 -6.81 -2.40
CA PHE A 40 -3.45 -5.49 -2.57
C PHE A 40 -4.49 -5.44 -3.68
N ASP A 41 -4.32 -6.24 -4.72
CA ASP A 41 -5.20 -6.25 -5.89
C ASP A 41 -6.26 -7.35 -5.82
N LEU A 42 -5.89 -8.55 -5.32
CA LEU A 42 -6.74 -9.74 -5.33
C LEU A 42 -7.35 -10.10 -3.97
N ARG A 43 -6.84 -9.54 -2.86
CA ARG A 43 -7.25 -9.86 -1.48
C ARG A 43 -6.97 -11.30 -1.05
N GLU A 44 -5.92 -11.89 -1.60
CA GLU A 44 -5.44 -13.24 -1.32
C GLU A 44 -4.35 -13.16 -0.25
N SER A 45 -4.73 -12.93 1.02
CA SER A 45 -3.77 -12.65 2.09
C SER A 45 -2.88 -13.84 2.44
N ASP A 46 -3.44 -15.05 2.43
CA ASP A 46 -2.73 -16.28 2.80
C ASP A 46 -1.74 -16.65 1.70
N GLU A 47 -2.18 -16.60 0.44
CA GLU A 47 -1.33 -16.83 -0.73
C GLU A 47 -0.21 -15.80 -0.84
N ALA A 48 -0.48 -14.54 -0.49
CA ALA A 48 0.53 -13.49 -0.46
C ALA A 48 1.61 -13.75 0.60
N ASP A 49 1.25 -14.17 1.82
CA ASP A 49 2.23 -14.47 2.87
C ASP A 49 3.13 -15.66 2.48
N GLU A 50 2.56 -16.72 1.90
CA GLU A 50 3.34 -17.84 1.35
C GLU A 50 4.26 -17.40 0.20
N THR A 51 3.77 -16.53 -0.67
CA THR A 51 4.52 -16.02 -1.83
C THR A 51 5.68 -15.13 -1.39
N TRP A 52 5.46 -14.22 -0.44
CA TRP A 52 6.53 -13.42 0.14
C TRP A 52 7.53 -14.26 0.94
N LEU A 53 7.11 -15.35 1.58
CA LEU A 53 8.07 -16.28 2.20
C LEU A 53 9.06 -16.87 1.17
N ARG A 54 8.60 -17.20 -0.04
CA ARG A 54 9.49 -17.63 -1.14
C ARG A 54 10.40 -16.50 -1.60
N GLY A 55 9.89 -15.27 -1.69
CA GLY A 55 10.69 -14.08 -1.95
C GLY A 55 11.81 -13.88 -0.93
N LEU A 56 11.48 -14.01 0.37
CA LEU A 56 12.45 -13.87 1.45
C LEU A 56 13.54 -14.95 1.42
N GLN A 57 13.17 -16.18 1.06
CA GLN A 57 14.15 -17.28 0.87
C GLN A 57 15.10 -16.98 -0.30
N ALA A 58 14.58 -16.44 -1.40
CA ALA A 58 15.39 -16.03 -2.54
C ALA A 58 16.28 -14.82 -2.22
N ALA A 59 15.79 -13.82 -1.48
CA ALA A 59 16.59 -12.69 -1.01
C ALA A 59 17.77 -13.15 -0.15
N ARG A 60 17.54 -14.15 0.73
CA ARG A 60 18.60 -14.76 1.54
C ARG A 60 19.65 -15.44 0.67
N GLU A 61 19.24 -16.19 -0.34
CA GLU A 61 20.14 -16.86 -1.29
C GLU A 61 20.97 -15.86 -2.11
N ALA A 62 20.38 -14.71 -2.43
CA ALA A 62 21.07 -13.61 -3.11
C ALA A 62 21.99 -12.79 -2.19
N GLU A 63 21.89 -12.99 -0.87
CA GLU A 63 22.46 -12.11 0.16
C GLU A 63 21.98 -10.63 0.01
N ASP A 64 20.79 -10.42 -0.58
CA ASP A 64 20.22 -9.10 -0.79
C ASP A 64 19.41 -8.65 0.43
N HIS A 65 20.04 -7.82 1.25
CA HIS A 65 19.43 -7.28 2.46
C HIS A 65 18.30 -6.28 2.20
N LEU A 66 18.32 -5.55 1.08
CA LEU A 66 17.28 -4.56 0.78
C LEU A 66 16.00 -5.26 0.30
N LEU A 67 16.11 -6.27 -0.57
CA LEU A 67 14.97 -7.12 -0.96
C LEU A 67 14.41 -7.89 0.24
N GLY A 68 15.29 -8.38 1.13
CA GLY A 68 14.86 -9.02 2.38
C GLY A 68 14.06 -8.07 3.27
N ALA A 69 14.54 -6.83 3.45
CA ALA A 69 13.85 -5.79 4.20
C ALA A 69 12.49 -5.43 3.57
N ALA A 70 12.46 -5.22 2.26
CA ALA A 70 11.24 -4.93 1.51
C ALA A 70 10.20 -6.06 1.62
N THR A 71 10.64 -7.31 1.51
CA THR A 71 9.75 -8.46 1.62
C THR A 71 9.15 -8.58 3.03
N LEU A 72 9.98 -8.45 4.07
CA LEU A 72 9.52 -8.53 5.47
C LEU A 72 8.53 -7.42 5.83
N ALA A 73 8.75 -6.20 5.34
CA ALA A 73 7.82 -5.10 5.56
C ALA A 73 6.49 -5.32 4.84
N HIS A 74 6.48 -5.90 3.63
CA HIS A 74 5.23 -6.30 2.98
C HIS A 74 4.49 -7.39 3.76
N MET A 75 5.20 -8.41 4.24
CA MET A 75 4.60 -9.45 5.08
C MET A 75 3.95 -8.88 6.35
N ALA A 76 4.38 -7.71 6.85
CA ALA A 76 3.79 -7.08 8.03
C ALA A 76 2.34 -6.61 7.80
N PHE A 77 1.94 -6.39 6.54
CA PHE A 77 0.57 -6.00 6.21
C PHE A 77 -0.46 -7.08 6.52
N VAL A 78 -0.10 -8.37 6.38
CA VAL A 78 -1.02 -9.50 6.67
C VAL A 78 -1.53 -9.45 8.12
N PRO A 79 -0.67 -9.55 9.16
CA PRO A 79 -1.13 -9.42 10.54
C PRO A 79 -1.63 -8.00 10.86
N GLY A 80 -1.10 -6.97 10.20
CA GLY A 80 -1.54 -5.58 10.39
C GLY A 80 -3.01 -5.36 10.00
N TRP A 81 -3.46 -5.97 8.91
CA TRP A 81 -4.85 -5.93 8.46
C TRP A 81 -5.79 -6.73 9.38
N GLU A 82 -5.27 -7.77 10.02
CA GLU A 82 -6.02 -8.61 10.97
C GLU A 82 -5.99 -8.07 12.41
N GLY A 83 -5.31 -6.95 12.66
CA GLY A 83 -5.16 -6.37 13.99
C GLY A 83 -4.18 -7.13 14.91
N ARG A 84 -3.38 -8.06 14.39
CA ARG A 84 -2.33 -8.79 15.12
C ARG A 84 -1.06 -7.95 15.25
N GLN A 85 -1.13 -6.85 16.02
CA GLN A 85 -0.04 -5.87 16.14
C GLN A 85 1.33 -6.44 16.48
N ASP A 86 1.42 -7.32 17.49
CA ASP A 86 2.70 -7.89 17.93
C ASP A 86 3.42 -8.67 16.81
N GLU A 87 2.66 -9.26 15.90
CA GLU A 87 3.20 -10.03 14.78
C GLU A 87 3.62 -9.12 13.62
N ALA A 88 2.86 -8.05 13.35
CA ALA A 88 3.26 -7.00 12.42
C ALA A 88 4.57 -6.32 12.90
N ALA A 89 4.63 -5.95 14.17
CA ALA A 89 5.81 -5.33 14.78
C ALA A 89 7.05 -6.24 14.70
N ARG A 90 6.90 -7.55 14.94
CA ARG A 90 8.00 -8.52 14.78
C ARG A 90 8.54 -8.56 13.35
N ARG A 91 7.67 -8.56 12.34
CA ARG A 91 8.07 -8.52 10.92
C ARG A 91 8.78 -7.20 10.59
N LEU A 92 8.31 -6.06 11.11
CA LEU A 92 8.93 -4.74 10.91
C LEU A 92 10.29 -4.60 11.60
N VAL A 93 10.45 -5.12 12.82
CA VAL A 93 11.76 -5.17 13.50
C VAL A 93 12.77 -5.98 12.68
N ALA A 94 12.34 -7.10 12.10
CA ALA A 94 13.18 -7.88 11.19
C ALA A 94 13.51 -7.07 9.92
N ALA A 95 12.52 -6.43 9.29
CA ALA A 95 12.74 -5.59 8.11
C ALA A 95 13.78 -4.49 8.36
N ARG A 96 13.64 -3.73 9.46
CA ARG A 96 14.61 -2.70 9.86
C ARG A 96 16.00 -3.26 10.16
N THR A 97 16.08 -4.49 10.66
CA THR A 97 17.37 -5.16 10.89
C THR A 97 18.09 -5.47 9.59
N TYR A 98 17.38 -5.93 8.57
CA TYR A 98 17.98 -6.13 7.24
C TYR A 98 18.27 -4.81 6.55
N ALA A 99 17.40 -3.81 6.66
CA ALA A 99 17.65 -2.48 6.12
C ALA A 99 18.94 -1.86 6.68
N ARG A 100 19.23 -2.01 7.98
CA ARG A 100 20.51 -1.55 8.58
C ARG A 100 21.75 -2.29 8.07
N ARG A 101 21.59 -3.51 7.54
CA ARG A 101 22.68 -4.31 6.98
C ARG A 101 22.89 -4.01 5.49
N GLY A 102 21.88 -3.46 4.82
CA GLY A 102 22.00 -2.92 3.47
C GLY A 102 22.32 -1.44 3.51
N ASP A 103 22.97 -0.95 2.45
CA ASP A 103 23.16 0.48 2.20
C ASP A 103 21.80 1.11 1.80
N SER A 104 20.90 1.25 2.78
CA SER A 104 19.49 1.60 2.54
C SER A 104 19.31 3.05 2.10
N PRO A 105 18.64 3.30 0.95
CA PRO A 105 18.24 4.64 0.55
C PRO A 105 17.28 5.27 1.55
N ALA A 106 17.32 6.59 1.68
CA ALA A 106 16.37 7.35 2.50
C ALA A 106 14.91 7.01 2.13
N LEU A 107 14.64 6.80 0.84
CA LEU A 107 13.32 6.43 0.34
C LEU A 107 12.81 5.08 0.87
N LEU A 108 13.69 4.09 1.03
CA LEU A 108 13.31 2.80 1.60
C LEU A 108 13.07 2.91 3.11
N LEU A 109 13.88 3.70 3.82
CA LEU A 109 13.71 3.92 5.26
C LEU A 109 12.38 4.64 5.57
N ALA A 110 12.07 5.69 4.83
CA ALA A 110 10.80 6.41 4.95
C ALA A 110 9.59 5.52 4.60
N TRP A 111 9.75 4.61 3.64
CA TRP A 111 8.72 3.62 3.36
C TRP A 111 8.52 2.64 4.52
N LEU A 112 9.58 2.16 5.18
CA LEU A 112 9.44 1.32 6.38
C LEU A 112 8.68 2.05 7.50
N ASP A 113 8.95 3.34 7.68
CA ASP A 113 8.19 4.19 8.61
C ASP A 113 6.70 4.29 8.21
N ALA A 114 6.41 4.43 6.92
CA ALA A 114 5.04 4.48 6.41
C ALA A 114 4.27 3.15 6.60
N VAL A 115 4.94 2.00 6.39
CA VAL A 115 4.33 0.68 6.62
C VAL A 115 4.00 0.47 8.09
N GLU A 116 4.94 0.83 8.99
CA GLU A 116 4.71 0.75 10.43
C GLU A 116 3.60 1.69 10.87
N ALA A 117 3.57 2.92 10.33
CA ALA A 117 2.51 3.87 10.59
C ALA A 117 1.13 3.38 10.14
N GLU A 118 1.02 2.70 8.98
CA GLU A 118 -0.23 2.11 8.52
C GLU A 118 -0.73 1.02 9.49
N CYS A 119 0.18 0.17 9.98
CA CYS A 119 -0.15 -0.86 10.97
C CYS A 119 -0.61 -0.25 12.31
N GLU A 120 0.09 0.77 12.81
CA GLU A 120 -0.28 1.51 14.02
C GLU A 120 -1.62 2.25 13.83
N THR A 121 -1.85 2.83 12.65
CA THR A 121 -3.11 3.51 12.32
C THR A 121 -4.31 2.56 12.38
N ARG A 122 -4.16 1.36 11.80
CA ARG A 122 -5.21 0.31 11.85
C ARG A 122 -5.50 -0.15 13.26
N ALA A 123 -4.49 -0.17 14.10
CA ALA A 123 -4.64 -0.48 15.52
C ALA A 123 -5.10 0.72 16.37
N SER A 124 -5.52 1.83 15.76
CA SER A 124 -5.96 3.06 16.44
C SER A 124 -4.86 3.77 17.26
N ASN A 125 -3.59 3.43 17.07
CA ASN A 125 -2.42 4.09 17.67
C ASN A 125 -1.97 5.30 16.83
N THR A 126 -2.91 6.19 16.51
CA THR A 126 -2.71 7.28 15.53
C THR A 126 -1.60 8.26 15.91
N ARG A 127 -1.35 8.48 17.20
CA ARG A 127 -0.22 9.31 17.66
C ARG A 127 1.13 8.71 17.29
N THR A 128 1.30 7.40 17.48
CA THR A 128 2.52 6.68 17.11
C THR A 128 2.69 6.71 15.59
N ALA A 129 1.62 6.45 14.85
CA ALA A 129 1.63 6.52 13.39
C ALA A 129 2.04 7.89 12.85
N LEU A 130 1.49 8.99 13.39
CA LEU A 130 1.87 10.35 12.98
C LEU A 130 3.35 10.66 13.29
N HIS A 131 3.87 10.14 14.40
CA HIS A 131 5.29 10.28 14.73
C HIS A 131 6.19 9.55 13.73
N LEU A 132 5.84 8.31 13.37
CA LEU A 132 6.56 7.53 12.37
C LEU A 132 6.54 8.20 11.00
N ILE A 133 5.38 8.69 10.56
CA ILE A 133 5.28 9.44 9.30
C ILE A 133 6.16 10.69 9.32
N GLY A 134 6.13 11.46 10.41
CA GLY A 134 6.99 12.65 10.56
C GLY A 134 8.48 12.29 10.50
N HIS A 135 8.88 11.19 11.16
CA HIS A 135 10.24 10.68 11.03
C HIS A 135 10.59 10.29 9.59
N GLY A 136 9.67 9.64 8.87
CA GLY A 136 9.86 9.32 7.45
C GLY A 136 10.03 10.57 6.58
N GLU A 137 9.25 11.63 6.83
CA GLU A 137 9.39 12.93 6.16
C GLU A 137 10.78 13.55 6.44
N ASP A 138 11.23 13.52 7.71
CA ASP A 138 12.54 14.02 8.12
C ASP A 138 13.69 13.24 7.44
N VAL A 139 13.56 11.91 7.35
CA VAL A 139 14.53 11.03 6.67
C VAL A 139 14.63 11.36 5.18
N LEU A 140 13.51 11.57 4.48
CA LEU A 140 13.52 11.97 3.08
C LEU A 140 14.15 13.34 2.89
N ALA A 141 13.79 14.31 3.74
CA ALA A 141 14.31 15.66 3.67
C ALA A 141 15.82 15.73 3.93
N ALA A 142 16.34 14.91 4.85
CA ALA A 142 17.77 14.79 5.10
C ALA A 142 18.51 14.14 3.93
N GLY A 143 17.90 13.14 3.30
CA GLY A 143 18.49 12.38 2.20
C GLY A 143 19.72 11.56 2.61
N ASN A 144 20.22 10.75 1.69
CA ASN A 144 21.51 10.08 1.81
C ASN A 144 22.12 9.79 0.43
N GLU A 145 23.35 9.28 0.42
CA GLU A 145 24.11 8.97 -0.81
C GLU A 145 23.76 7.63 -1.44
N HIS A 146 22.88 6.84 -0.81
CA HIS A 146 22.54 5.50 -1.26
C HIS A 146 21.49 5.55 -2.37
N PRO A 147 21.77 4.97 -3.55
CA PRO A 147 20.87 5.04 -4.70
C PRO A 147 19.64 4.17 -4.49
N VAL A 148 18.47 4.67 -4.87
CA VAL A 148 17.23 3.88 -4.88
C VAL A 148 17.36 2.73 -5.90
N PRO A 149 17.20 1.46 -5.49
CA PRO A 149 17.21 0.33 -6.42
C PRO A 149 16.11 0.46 -7.48
N GLU A 150 16.40 0.06 -8.72
CA GLU A 150 15.44 0.15 -9.83
C GLU A 150 14.13 -0.60 -9.55
N TRP A 151 14.21 -1.71 -8.81
CA TRP A 151 13.03 -2.48 -8.43
C TRP A 151 12.12 -1.73 -7.45
N PHE A 152 12.60 -0.72 -6.71
CA PHE A 152 11.84 0.01 -5.70
C PHE A 152 11.06 1.20 -6.31
N ASP A 153 10.11 0.91 -7.19
CA ASP A 153 9.38 1.91 -7.99
C ASP A 153 7.99 2.28 -7.45
N TRP A 154 7.60 1.70 -6.32
CA TRP A 154 6.22 1.77 -5.80
C TRP A 154 6.05 2.73 -4.62
N PHE A 155 7.07 3.47 -4.26
CA PHE A 155 6.99 4.45 -3.18
C PHE A 155 7.58 5.77 -3.62
N SER A 156 7.00 6.85 -3.13
CA SER A 156 7.33 8.22 -3.52
C SER A 156 6.88 9.17 -2.41
N GLU A 157 7.39 10.40 -2.44
CA GLU A 157 6.97 11.46 -1.50
C GLU A 157 5.45 11.70 -1.49
N PRO A 158 4.74 11.78 -2.63
CA PRO A 158 3.28 11.89 -2.63
C PRO A 158 2.57 10.69 -1.98
N ARG A 159 3.15 9.48 -2.08
CA ARG A 159 2.61 8.29 -1.39
C ARG A 159 2.82 8.37 0.12
N LEU A 160 3.97 8.88 0.59
CA LEU A 160 4.16 9.16 2.02
C LEU A 160 3.11 10.15 2.54
N ALA A 161 2.86 11.23 1.78
CA ALA A 161 1.82 12.19 2.10
C ALA A 161 0.41 11.57 2.12
N ALA A 162 0.12 10.60 1.24
CA ALA A 162 -1.13 9.84 1.30
C ALA A 162 -1.28 9.03 2.59
N PHE A 163 -0.23 8.33 3.04
CA PHE A 163 -0.24 7.64 4.35
C PHE A 163 -0.47 8.62 5.51
N LYS A 164 0.18 9.79 5.47
CA LYS A 164 -0.03 10.87 6.44
C LYS A 164 -1.48 11.32 6.49
N GLY A 165 -2.07 11.59 5.33
CA GLY A 165 -3.45 12.02 5.19
C GLY A 165 -4.44 10.98 5.75
N ASN A 166 -4.22 9.70 5.44
CA ASN A 166 -5.02 8.61 6.02
C ASN A 166 -4.91 8.55 7.55
N THR A 167 -3.68 8.65 8.07
CA THR A 167 -3.43 8.66 9.51
C THR A 167 -4.11 9.85 10.19
N GLN A 168 -4.05 11.04 9.59
CA GLN A 168 -4.72 12.25 10.08
C GLN A 168 -6.25 12.10 10.07
N LEU A 169 -6.82 11.49 9.04
CA LEU A 169 -8.25 11.15 8.97
C LEU A 169 -8.63 10.24 10.15
N ARG A 170 -7.88 9.16 10.38
CA ARG A 170 -8.13 8.24 11.49
C ARG A 170 -7.92 8.88 12.87
N ALA A 171 -7.06 9.90 12.96
CA ALA A 171 -6.87 10.71 14.16
C ALA A 171 -7.99 11.75 14.37
N GLY A 172 -8.92 11.92 13.43
CA GLY A 172 -9.96 12.95 13.48
C GLY A 172 -9.47 14.36 13.14
N HIS A 173 -8.26 14.50 12.60
CA HIS A 173 -7.68 15.78 12.17
C HIS A 173 -8.16 16.16 10.76
N LEU A 174 -9.49 16.30 10.60
CA LEU A 174 -10.13 16.38 9.28
C LEU A 174 -9.62 17.52 8.39
N PRO A 175 -9.44 18.77 8.89
CA PRO A 175 -8.90 19.85 8.05
C PRO A 175 -7.48 19.57 7.56
N GLN A 176 -6.63 18.99 8.41
CA GLN A 176 -5.26 18.62 8.05
C GLN A 176 -5.25 17.45 7.06
N ALA A 177 -6.10 16.44 7.28
CA ALA A 177 -6.25 15.30 6.39
C ALA A 177 -6.66 15.74 4.98
N ARG A 178 -7.67 16.61 4.88
CA ARG A 178 -8.11 17.20 3.59
C ARG A 178 -6.96 17.87 2.87
N ALA A 179 -6.27 18.81 3.53
CA ALA A 179 -5.18 19.56 2.92
C ALA A 179 -4.04 18.64 2.45
N THR A 180 -3.66 17.66 3.29
CA THR A 180 -2.58 16.72 2.99
C THR A 180 -2.95 15.79 1.83
N LEU A 181 -4.15 15.22 1.82
CA LEU A 181 -4.61 14.32 0.78
C LEU A 181 -4.84 15.05 -0.56
N SER A 182 -5.37 16.27 -0.55
CA SER A 182 -5.49 17.07 -1.77
C SER A 182 -4.12 17.38 -2.37
N ALA A 183 -3.15 17.82 -1.56
CA ALA A 183 -1.80 18.06 -2.03
C ALA A 183 -1.12 16.79 -2.58
N ALA A 184 -1.32 15.65 -1.90
CA ALA A 184 -0.84 14.36 -2.38
C ALA A 184 -1.47 13.99 -3.74
N LEU A 185 -2.79 14.18 -3.90
CA LEU A 185 -3.50 13.90 -5.15
C LEU A 185 -3.02 14.78 -6.31
N ASP A 186 -2.71 16.04 -6.04
CA ASP A 186 -2.20 16.99 -7.05
C ASP A 186 -0.78 16.63 -7.52
N GLN A 187 0.03 16.06 -6.63
CA GLN A 187 1.42 15.67 -6.93
C GLN A 187 1.53 14.25 -7.51
N LEU A 188 0.55 13.38 -7.29
CA LEU A 188 0.54 12.03 -7.85
C LEU A 188 0.42 12.06 -9.37
N PRO A 189 1.35 11.43 -10.12
CA PRO A 189 1.26 11.33 -11.58
C PRO A 189 -0.08 10.75 -12.04
N GLU A 190 -0.59 11.20 -13.19
CA GLU A 190 -1.87 10.70 -13.74
C GLU A 190 -1.84 9.18 -13.99
N ALA A 191 -0.66 8.65 -14.32
CA ALA A 191 -0.45 7.21 -14.52
C ALA A 191 -0.59 6.36 -13.24
N GLU A 192 -0.54 6.97 -12.04
CA GLU A 192 -0.73 6.26 -10.77
C GLU A 192 -2.21 6.04 -10.43
N GLU A 193 -3.00 5.54 -11.38
CA GLU A 193 -4.46 5.41 -11.28
C GLU A 193 -4.90 4.66 -10.01
N LYS A 194 -4.20 3.58 -9.64
CA LYS A 194 -4.48 2.81 -8.41
C LYS A 194 -4.36 3.66 -7.16
N GLN A 195 -3.25 4.39 -7.01
CA GLN A 195 -3.03 5.22 -5.82
C GLN A 195 -3.99 6.40 -5.77
N ARG A 196 -4.27 7.02 -6.93
CA ARG A 196 -5.26 8.10 -7.03
C ARG A 196 -6.64 7.65 -6.56
N SER A 197 -7.06 6.42 -6.88
CA SER A 197 -8.34 5.87 -6.40
C SER A 197 -8.40 5.77 -4.87
N VAL A 198 -7.30 5.41 -4.20
CA VAL A 198 -7.22 5.36 -2.73
C VAL A 198 -7.29 6.75 -2.12
N VAL A 199 -6.53 7.71 -2.64
CA VAL A 199 -6.52 9.09 -2.11
C VAL A 199 -7.88 9.76 -2.30
N LEU A 200 -8.56 9.52 -3.42
CA LEU A 200 -9.93 9.98 -3.65
C LEU A 200 -10.92 9.36 -2.65
N GLY A 201 -10.81 8.06 -2.37
CA GLY A 201 -11.60 7.39 -1.35
C GLY A 201 -11.34 7.93 0.06
N ASP A 202 -10.09 8.23 0.40
CA ASP A 202 -9.73 8.83 1.68
C ASP A 202 -10.26 10.28 1.79
N LEU A 203 -10.21 11.09 0.73
CA LEU A 203 -10.84 12.41 0.68
C LEU A 203 -12.36 12.32 0.87
N ALA A 204 -13.01 11.37 0.19
CA ALA A 204 -14.43 11.12 0.39
C ALA A 204 -14.77 10.77 1.86
N ALA A 205 -13.91 9.98 2.51
CA ALA A 205 -14.06 9.65 3.93
C ALA A 205 -13.86 10.86 4.85
N VAL A 206 -12.94 11.77 4.51
CA VAL A 206 -12.79 13.05 5.21
C VAL A 206 -14.06 13.88 5.13
N GLU A 207 -14.66 14.03 3.95
CA GLU A 207 -15.90 14.81 3.79
C GLU A 207 -17.09 14.16 4.50
N ALA A 208 -17.22 12.84 4.42
CA ALA A 208 -18.26 12.11 5.15
C ALA A 208 -18.12 12.32 6.66
N ALA A 209 -16.90 12.24 7.20
CA ALA A 209 -16.62 12.50 8.61
C ALA A 209 -16.85 13.97 9.01
N ALA A 210 -16.71 14.90 8.06
CA ALA A 210 -16.97 16.33 8.27
C ALA A 210 -18.47 16.68 8.19
N GLY A 211 -19.33 15.73 7.84
CA GLY A 211 -20.78 15.95 7.68
C GLY A 211 -21.16 16.58 6.34
N ASP A 212 -20.32 16.43 5.31
CA ASP A 212 -20.58 16.87 3.94
C ASP A 212 -20.82 15.65 3.02
N PRO A 213 -22.04 15.08 3.00
CA PRO A 213 -22.37 13.91 2.21
C PRO A 213 -22.26 14.16 0.69
N GLU A 214 -22.47 15.40 0.24
CA GLU A 214 -22.44 15.76 -1.17
C GLU A 214 -21.00 15.75 -1.70
N ALA A 215 -20.06 16.40 -0.99
CA ALA A 215 -18.65 16.35 -1.33
C ALA A 215 -18.08 14.92 -1.19
N ALA A 216 -18.52 14.16 -0.18
CA ALA A 216 -18.14 12.76 -0.01
C ALA A 216 -18.53 11.92 -1.23
N CYS A 217 -19.78 12.04 -1.69
CA CYS A 217 -20.26 11.33 -2.88
C CYS A 217 -19.49 11.75 -4.15
N GLN A 218 -19.15 13.03 -4.31
CA GLN A 218 -18.36 13.50 -5.46
C GLN A 218 -16.98 12.83 -5.53
N TYR A 219 -16.24 12.81 -4.43
CA TYR A 219 -14.94 12.13 -4.38
C TYR A 219 -15.06 10.61 -4.55
N ALA A 220 -16.07 9.98 -3.95
CA ALA A 220 -16.33 8.55 -4.10
C ALA A 220 -16.63 8.17 -5.56
N VAL A 221 -17.39 9.02 -6.26
CA VAL A 221 -17.66 8.89 -7.69
C VAL A 221 -16.37 8.98 -8.52
N HIS A 222 -15.50 9.96 -8.24
CA HIS A 222 -14.21 10.07 -8.92
C HIS A 222 -13.33 8.83 -8.67
N ALA A 223 -13.35 8.28 -7.46
CA ALA A 223 -12.64 7.03 -7.16
C ALA A 223 -13.19 5.85 -7.99
N LEU A 224 -14.52 5.73 -8.12
CA LEU A 224 -15.15 4.70 -8.97
C LEU A 224 -14.78 4.86 -10.44
N ASP A 225 -14.68 6.08 -10.95
CA ASP A 225 -14.27 6.33 -12.33
C ASP A 225 -12.83 5.88 -12.60
N GLN A 226 -11.93 6.02 -11.60
CA GLN A 226 -10.58 5.44 -11.66
C GLN A 226 -10.63 3.90 -11.62
N LEU A 227 -11.43 3.32 -10.72
CA LEU A 227 -11.56 1.86 -10.57
C LEU A 227 -12.16 1.17 -11.81
N LYS A 228 -12.97 1.88 -12.60
CA LYS A 228 -13.46 1.41 -13.91
C LYS A 228 -12.34 1.29 -14.94
N ARG A 229 -11.31 2.14 -14.87
CA ARG A 229 -10.14 2.12 -15.77
C ARG A 229 -9.12 1.08 -15.31
N THR A 230 -8.78 1.11 -14.03
CA THR A 230 -7.83 0.21 -13.40
C THR A 230 -8.42 -0.31 -12.09
N TRP A 231 -8.88 -1.57 -12.12
CA TRP A 231 -9.41 -2.22 -10.92
C TRP A 231 -8.36 -2.33 -9.82
N TYR A 232 -8.76 -2.01 -8.60
CA TYR A 232 -7.91 -2.11 -7.42
C TYR A 232 -8.75 -2.34 -6.17
N ALA A 233 -8.62 -3.54 -5.56
CA ALA A 233 -9.47 -3.93 -4.43
C ALA A 233 -9.35 -2.97 -3.24
N THR A 234 -8.15 -2.51 -2.92
CA THR A 234 -7.93 -1.55 -1.82
C THR A 234 -8.65 -0.22 -2.07
N GLY A 235 -8.67 0.28 -3.31
CA GLY A 235 -9.44 1.48 -3.66
C GLY A 235 -10.94 1.26 -3.53
N MET A 236 -11.44 0.09 -3.96
CA MET A 236 -12.85 -0.27 -3.80
C MET A 236 -13.27 -0.37 -2.33
N ASP A 237 -12.40 -0.87 -1.45
CA ASP A 237 -12.68 -0.93 -0.02
C ASP A 237 -12.83 0.45 0.61
N ARG A 238 -12.05 1.45 0.17
CA ARG A 238 -12.26 2.86 0.59
C ARG A 238 -13.63 3.37 0.20
N VAL A 239 -14.08 3.12 -1.02
CA VAL A 239 -15.42 3.55 -1.47
C VAL A 239 -16.52 2.88 -0.64
N ARG A 240 -16.37 1.58 -0.31
CA ARG A 240 -17.32 0.86 0.55
C ARG A 240 -17.35 1.42 1.98
N GLU A 241 -16.20 1.76 2.55
CA GLU A 241 -16.11 2.41 3.86
C GLU A 241 -16.84 3.76 3.87
N VAL A 242 -16.67 4.59 2.83
CA VAL A 242 -17.40 5.85 2.67
C VAL A 242 -18.89 5.61 2.59
N ARG A 243 -19.33 4.64 1.78
CA ARG A 243 -20.75 4.34 1.66
C ARG A 243 -21.37 3.91 2.98
N GLN A 244 -20.62 3.16 3.80
CA GLN A 244 -21.03 2.77 5.14
C GLN A 244 -21.13 3.98 6.09
N ALA A 245 -20.20 4.93 6.00
CA ALA A 245 -20.27 6.18 6.78
C ALA A 245 -21.50 7.04 6.42
N LEU A 246 -21.96 6.96 5.16
CA LEU A 246 -23.11 7.71 4.64
C LEU A 246 -24.47 7.04 4.89
N VAL A 247 -24.56 5.96 5.69
CA VAL A 247 -25.84 5.29 6.00
C VAL A 247 -26.88 6.25 6.60
N GLY A 248 -26.45 7.20 7.43
CA GLY A 248 -27.33 8.25 7.98
C GLY A 248 -27.93 9.18 6.92
N HIS A 249 -27.32 9.25 5.74
CA HIS A 249 -27.68 10.14 4.62
C HIS A 249 -28.32 9.38 3.44
N GLN A 250 -28.74 8.12 3.62
CA GLN A 250 -29.31 7.28 2.55
C GLN A 250 -30.51 7.87 1.79
N GLY A 251 -31.19 8.87 2.37
CA GLY A 251 -32.31 9.56 1.72
C GLY A 251 -31.89 10.59 0.68
N GLU A 252 -30.65 11.08 0.76
CA GLU A 252 -30.12 12.13 -0.11
C GLU A 252 -29.87 11.60 -1.52
N GLN A 253 -30.04 12.48 -2.52
CA GLN A 253 -29.93 12.08 -3.92
C GLN A 253 -28.50 11.65 -4.27
N CYS A 254 -27.49 12.34 -3.76
CA CYS A 254 -26.09 12.02 -4.03
C CYS A 254 -25.71 10.60 -3.57
N VAL A 255 -26.27 10.11 -2.45
CA VAL A 255 -26.01 8.76 -1.93
C VAL A 255 -26.72 7.71 -2.78
N LYS A 256 -27.93 7.99 -3.26
CA LYS A 256 -28.64 7.11 -4.19
C LYS A 256 -27.91 6.99 -5.52
N ASP A 257 -27.43 8.10 -6.08
CA ASP A 257 -26.64 8.11 -7.31
C ASP A 257 -25.32 7.35 -7.14
N LEU A 258 -24.70 7.44 -5.96
CA LEU A 258 -23.51 6.65 -5.61
C LEU A 258 -23.83 5.14 -5.57
N ASP A 259 -24.96 4.75 -4.98
CA ASP A 259 -25.43 3.35 -4.96
C ASP A 259 -25.64 2.82 -6.38
N GLU A 260 -26.31 3.58 -7.25
CA GLU A 260 -26.49 3.20 -8.66
C GLU A 260 -25.15 2.96 -9.36
N ARG A 261 -24.14 3.78 -9.08
CA ARG A 261 -22.80 3.64 -9.67
C ARG A 261 -22.00 2.46 -9.09
N LEU A 262 -22.20 2.17 -7.80
CA LEU A 262 -21.60 1.02 -7.10
C LEU A 262 -22.13 -0.31 -7.64
N TYR A 263 -23.43 -0.38 -7.88
CA TYR A 263 -24.12 -1.57 -8.38
C TYR A 263 -24.26 -1.61 -9.90
N ASP A 264 -23.63 -0.67 -10.62
CA ASP A 264 -23.51 -0.72 -12.06
C ASP A 264 -22.81 -2.03 -12.49
N TRP A 265 -23.30 -2.62 -13.58
CA TRP A 265 -22.83 -3.89 -14.12
C TRP A 265 -21.34 -3.85 -14.47
N SER A 266 -20.82 -2.71 -14.91
CA SER A 266 -19.39 -2.56 -15.22
C SER A 266 -18.51 -2.72 -13.97
N THR A 267 -18.90 -2.10 -12.86
CA THR A 267 -18.24 -2.22 -11.55
C THR A 267 -18.37 -3.65 -11.00
N THR A 268 -19.55 -4.24 -11.15
CA THR A 268 -19.86 -5.61 -10.69
C THR A 268 -19.08 -6.67 -11.49
N VAL A 269 -18.97 -6.52 -12.81
CA VAL A 269 -18.22 -7.45 -13.67
C VAL A 269 -16.71 -7.34 -13.43
N SER A 270 -16.16 -6.13 -13.27
CA SER A 270 -14.76 -5.94 -12.88
C SER A 270 -14.42 -6.58 -11.53
N ALA A 271 -15.38 -6.57 -10.59
CA ALA A 271 -15.23 -7.20 -9.28
C ALA A 271 -15.32 -8.74 -9.32
N LEU A 272 -15.98 -9.32 -10.34
CA LEU A 272 -16.24 -10.78 -10.45
C LEU A 272 -15.37 -11.49 -11.49
N ALA A 273 -14.75 -10.78 -12.43
CA ALA A 273 -14.03 -11.37 -13.56
C ALA A 273 -12.62 -11.90 -13.23
N ARG A 274 -12.26 -12.04 -11.96
CA ARG A 274 -10.94 -12.52 -11.53
C ARG A 274 -11.06 -13.40 -10.30
#